data_AF-A0A7C5T1U9-F1
#
_entry.id   AF-A0A7C5T1U9-F1
#
_cell.length_a   1.000
_cell.length_b   1.000
_cell.length_c   1.000
_cell.angle_alpha   90.00
_cell.angle_beta   90.00
_cell.angle_gamma   90.00
#
_symmetry.space_group_name_H-M   'P 1'
#
loop_
_entity.id
_entity.type
_entity.pdbx_description
1 polymer ?
#
loop_
_entity_poly.entity_id
_entity_poly.type
_entity_poly.pdbx_seq_one_letter_code
_entity_poly.pdbx_strand_id
1 'polypeptide(L)'
;MNEEIRFGTDGWRGVIARDFTFANVARVGAAIAAYLQDPKRREGRIYREWGVPFREAEAGVLVGYDTRFLSRDFALELAKALKVNGVPAW
;
A
#
# COMPACT_ATOMS: atom_id res chain seq x y z
N MET A 1 -11.25 15.46 -12.58
CA MET A 1 -12.37 14.69 -11.99
C MET A 1 -11.83 13.95 -10.78
N ASN A 2 -12.54 13.98 -9.65
CA ASN A 2 -12.07 13.33 -8.43
C ASN A 2 -12.31 11.82 -8.56
N GLU A 3 -11.30 11.07 -9.00
CA GLU A 3 -11.36 9.60 -9.04
C GLU A 3 -11.32 9.08 -7.61
N GLU A 4 -12.45 8.55 -7.14
CA GLU A 4 -12.65 8.09 -5.78
C GLU A 4 -12.06 6.69 -5.59
N ILE A 5 -11.07 6.56 -4.70
CA ILE A 5 -10.50 5.28 -4.28
C ILE A 5 -11.27 4.81 -3.04
N ARG A 6 -11.94 3.66 -3.13
CA ARG A 6 -12.68 3.05 -2.01
C ARG A 6 -12.07 1.71 -1.60
N PHE A 7 -11.63 1.62 -0.35
CA PHE A 7 -11.18 0.37 0.26
C PHE A 7 -12.37 -0.42 0.78
N GLY A 8 -12.54 -1.65 0.27
CA GLY A 8 -13.43 -2.65 0.85
C GLY A 8 -12.72 -3.51 1.89
N THR A 9 -13.33 -4.64 2.25
CA THR A 9 -12.79 -5.57 3.26
C THR A 9 -11.40 -6.09 2.92
N ASP A 10 -11.14 -6.38 1.65
CA ASP A 10 -9.86 -6.93 1.16
C ASP A 10 -9.04 -5.90 0.36
N GLY A 11 -9.15 -4.63 0.71
CA GLY A 11 -8.43 -3.55 0.03
C GLY A 11 -9.22 -2.89 -1.09
N TRP A 12 -8.49 -2.25 -2.01
CA TRP A 12 -9.07 -1.50 -3.13
C TRP A 12 -9.10 -2.35 -4.40
N ARG A 13 -10.23 -2.31 -5.12
CA ARG A 13 -10.42 -2.98 -6.41
C ARG A 13 -10.90 -1.97 -7.44
N GLY A 14 -10.45 -2.16 -8.68
CA GLY A 14 -10.79 -1.30 -9.80
C GLY A 14 -10.65 -2.00 -11.15
N VAL A 15 -11.24 -1.41 -12.19
CA VAL A 15 -11.04 -1.71 -13.59
C VAL A 15 -9.78 -1.00 -14.09
N ILE A 16 -8.86 -1.79 -14.64
CA ILE A 16 -7.60 -1.31 -15.23
C ILE A 16 -7.89 -0.23 -16.28
N ALA A 17 -7.09 0.83 -16.24
CA ALA A 17 -7.17 2.00 -17.13
C ALA A 17 -8.44 2.86 -16.99
N ARG A 18 -9.37 2.53 -16.09
CA ARG A 18 -10.49 3.40 -15.70
C ARG A 18 -10.27 4.02 -14.34
N ASP A 19 -10.19 3.18 -13.31
CA ASP A 19 -10.02 3.61 -11.93
C ASP A 19 -8.76 2.97 -11.31
N PHE A 20 -8.37 1.76 -11.73
CA PHE A 20 -7.06 1.16 -11.42
C PHE A 20 -5.98 1.67 -12.40
N THR A 21 -5.44 2.85 -12.10
CA THR A 21 -4.44 3.55 -12.90
C THR A 21 -3.10 3.65 -12.16
N PHE A 22 -1.99 3.86 -12.88
CA PHE A 22 -0.67 4.07 -12.25
C PHE A 22 -0.69 5.25 -11.26
N ALA A 23 -1.38 6.34 -11.61
CA ALA A 23 -1.54 7.49 -10.72
C ALA A 23 -2.26 7.12 -9.42
N ASN A 24 -3.33 6.33 -9.50
CA ASN A 24 -4.06 5.89 -8.31
C ASN A 24 -3.27 4.86 -7.49
N VAL A 25 -2.51 3.98 -8.13
CA VAL A 25 -1.57 3.09 -7.44
C VAL A 25 -0.49 3.89 -6.69
N ALA A 26 0.06 4.94 -7.28
CA ALA A 26 1.02 5.82 -6.61
C ALA A 26 0.39 6.59 -5.42
N ARG A 27 -0.87 7.08 -5.57
CA ARG A 27 -1.64 7.69 -4.48
C ARG A 27 -1.84 6.72 -3.31
N VAL A 28 -2.20 5.48 -3.61
CA VAL A 28 -2.32 4.41 -2.61
C VAL A 28 -0.97 4.12 -1.94
N GLY A 29 0.13 4.06 -2.71
CA GLY A 29 1.48 3.88 -2.17
C GLY A 29 1.88 4.97 -1.18
N ALA A 30 1.61 6.24 -1.50
CA ALA A 30 1.85 7.35 -0.59
C ALA A 30 1.01 7.25 0.69
N ALA A 31 -0.27 6.87 0.57
CA ALA A 31 -1.15 6.67 1.73
C ALA A 31 -0.70 5.50 2.62
N ILE A 32 -0.24 4.39 2.03
CA ILE A 32 0.33 3.25 2.76
C ILE A 32 1.61 3.67 3.49
N ALA A 33 2.50 4.41 2.83
CA ALA A 33 3.73 4.89 3.46
C ALA A 33 3.43 5.77 4.69
N ALA A 34 2.51 6.72 4.54
CA ALA A 34 2.06 7.57 5.65
C ALA A 34 1.46 6.75 6.80
N TYR A 35 0.64 5.73 6.50
CA TYR A 35 0.09 4.83 7.51
C TYR A 35 1.17 4.03 8.25
N LEU A 36 2.17 3.51 7.52
CA LEU A 36 3.26 2.73 8.12
C LEU A 36 4.13 3.56 9.07
N GLN A 37 4.30 4.85 8.75
CA GLN A 37 5.06 5.82 9.54
C GLN A 37 4.26 6.45 10.69
N ASP A 38 2.93 6.25 10.75
CA ASP A 38 2.10 6.82 11.81
C ASP A 38 2.40 6.15 13.17
N PRO A 39 2.87 6.90 14.19
CA PRO A 39 3.14 6.34 15.52
C PRO A 39 1.88 5.76 16.18
N LYS A 40 0.68 6.23 15.83
CA LYS A 40 -0.60 5.69 16.33
C LYS A 40 -0.86 4.28 15.85
N ARG A 41 -0.17 3.80 14.80
CA ARG A 41 -0.30 2.42 14.31
C ARG A 41 0.01 1.39 15.39
N ARG A 42 0.88 1.71 16.35
CA ARG A 42 1.19 0.88 17.54
C ARG A 42 -0.03 0.56 18.40
N GLU A 43 -1.09 1.35 18.28
CA GLU A 43 -2.34 1.17 19.02
C GLU A 43 -3.29 0.17 18.37
N GLY A 44 -2.99 -0.28 17.15
CA GLY A 44 -3.82 -1.22 16.40
C GLY A 44 -4.03 -2.55 17.12
N ARG A 45 -5.24 -3.11 16.97
CA ARG A 45 -5.66 -4.38 17.59
C ARG A 45 -4.69 -5.53 17.31
N ILE A 46 -4.08 -5.57 16.12
CA ILE A 46 -3.10 -6.60 15.75
C ILE A 46 -1.87 -6.62 16.68
N TYR A 47 -1.44 -5.46 17.18
CA TYR A 47 -0.29 -5.36 18.08
C TYR A 47 -0.69 -5.55 19.54
N ARG A 48 -1.89 -5.07 19.94
CA ARG A 48 -2.36 -5.13 21.33
C ARG A 48 -3.05 -6.44 21.71
N GLU A 49 -3.86 -7.01 20.83
CA GLU A 49 -4.69 -8.20 21.11
C GLU A 49 -4.06 -9.49 20.58
N TRP A 50 -3.47 -9.45 19.38
CA TRP A 50 -2.96 -10.66 18.72
C TRP A 50 -1.48 -10.94 19.00
N GLY A 51 -0.81 -10.04 19.74
CA GLY A 51 0.58 -10.22 20.17
C GLY A 51 1.62 -10.15 19.04
N VAL A 52 1.26 -9.61 17.87
CA VAL A 52 2.22 -9.46 16.77
C VAL A 52 3.24 -8.38 17.15
N PRO A 53 4.56 -8.63 17.04
CA PRO A 53 5.57 -7.62 17.32
C PRO A 53 5.42 -6.41 16.40
N PHE A 54 5.44 -5.21 16.97
CA PHE A 54 5.48 -3.99 16.18
C PHE A 54 6.81 -3.88 15.43
N ARG A 55 6.76 -3.45 14.17
CA ARG A 55 7.94 -3.19 13.34
C ARG A 55 7.84 -1.78 12.78
N GLU A 56 8.89 -0.99 12.92
CA GLU A 56 8.94 0.36 12.34
C GLU A 56 8.88 0.33 10.81
N ALA A 57 8.60 1.49 10.19
CA ALA A 57 8.46 1.60 8.74
C ALA A 57 9.75 1.23 7.99
N GLU A 58 10.92 1.39 8.63
CA GLU A 58 12.24 1.07 8.09
C GLU A 58 12.45 -0.44 7.90
N ALA A 59 11.63 -1.28 8.55
CA ALA A 59 11.61 -2.72 8.26
C ALA A 59 11.07 -3.03 6.84
N GLY A 60 10.39 -2.05 6.22
CA GLY A 60 9.87 -2.09 4.86
C GLY A 60 8.76 -3.10 4.64
N VAL A 61 8.41 -3.30 3.36
CA VAL A 61 7.30 -4.15 2.93
C VAL A 61 7.66 -5.02 1.73
N LEU A 62 6.98 -6.17 1.62
CA LEU A 62 7.04 -7.03 0.43
C LEU A 62 5.89 -6.66 -0.51
N VAL A 63 6.19 -6.49 -1.80
CA VAL A 63 5.18 -6.18 -2.83
C VAL A 63 5.07 -7.35 -3.80
N GLY A 64 3.97 -8.10 -3.67
CA GLY A 64 3.62 -9.18 -4.59
C GLY A 64 2.73 -8.71 -5.74
N TYR A 65 2.70 -9.50 -6.82
CA TYR A 65 1.77 -9.35 -7.93
C TYR A 65 1.35 -10.73 -8.46
N ASP A 66 0.31 -10.76 -9.28
CA ASP A 66 -0.25 -11.98 -9.87
C ASP A 66 -0.13 -11.98 -11.41
N THR A 67 -0.83 -12.90 -12.07
CA THR A 67 -0.78 -13.06 -13.53
C THR A 67 -1.69 -12.10 -14.30
N ARG A 68 -2.38 -11.15 -13.63
CA ARG A 68 -3.26 -10.20 -14.33
C ARG A 68 -2.46 -9.24 -15.20
N PHE A 69 -3.13 -8.70 -16.22
CA PHE A 69 -2.55 -7.71 -17.10
C PHE A 69 -1.98 -6.52 -16.32
N LEU A 70 -0.74 -6.11 -16.63
CA LEU A 70 0.02 -5.03 -15.96
C LEU A 70 0.25 -5.21 -14.44
N SER A 71 -0.11 -6.34 -13.84
CA SER A 71 0.02 -6.55 -12.38
C SER A 71 1.46 -6.34 -11.89
N ARG A 72 2.45 -6.84 -12.66
CA ARG A 72 3.88 -6.62 -12.41
C ARG A 72 4.25 -5.13 -12.40
N ASP A 73 3.78 -4.39 -13.39
CA ASP A 73 4.13 -2.97 -13.55
C ASP A 73 3.46 -2.12 -12.47
N PHE A 74 2.23 -2.46 -12.07
CA PHE A 74 1.56 -1.83 -10.93
C PHE A 74 2.27 -2.14 -9.60
N ALA A 75 2.77 -3.36 -9.40
CA ALA A 75 3.59 -3.67 -8.23
C ALA A 75 4.89 -2.87 -8.20
N LEU A 76 5.56 -2.73 -9.35
CA LEU A 76 6.75 -1.86 -9.45
C LEU A 76 6.42 -0.40 -9.15
N GLU A 77 5.29 0.11 -9.63
CA GLU A 77 4.84 1.47 -9.34
C GLU A 77 4.55 1.68 -7.85
N LEU A 78 3.86 0.72 -7.23
CA LEU A 78 3.60 0.75 -5.79
C LEU A 78 4.90 0.74 -4.98
N ALA A 79 5.85 -0.14 -5.34
CA ALA A 79 7.15 -0.22 -4.69
C ALA A 79 7.96 1.08 -4.84
N LYS A 80 7.92 1.73 -6.01
CA LYS A 80 8.53 3.05 -6.21
C LYS A 80 7.88 4.11 -5.33
N ALA A 81 6.55 4.18 -5.32
CA ALA A 81 5.80 5.14 -4.51
C ALA A 81 6.14 4.99 -3.02
N LEU A 82 6.23 3.76 -2.51
CA LEU A 82 6.66 3.48 -1.13
C LEU A 82 8.09 3.98 -0.86
N LYS A 83 9.05 3.65 -1.73
CA LYS A 83 10.45 4.07 -1.58
C LYS A 83 10.64 5.58 -1.61
N VAL A 84 9.96 6.28 -2.51
CA VAL A 84 10.00 7.75 -2.59
C VAL A 84 9.46 8.39 -1.30
N ASN A 85 8.51 7.73 -0.63
CA ASN A 85 7.97 8.17 0.66
C ASN A 85 8.73 7.58 1.87
N GLY A 86 9.95 7.06 1.68
CA GLY A 86 10.84 6.64 2.78
C GLY A 86 10.56 5.25 3.35
N VAL A 87 9.76 4.42 2.69
CA VAL A 87 9.49 3.03 3.10
C VAL A 87 10.22 2.06 2.17
N PRO A 88 11.17 1.23 2.66
CA PRO A 88 11.79 0.20 1.83
C PRO A 88 10.75 -0.79 1.29
N ALA A 89 10.93 -1.23 0.04
CA ALA A 89 10.06 -2.19 -0.63
C ALA A 89 10.87 -3.19 -1.45
N TRP A 90 10.46 -4.47 -1.40
CA TRP A 90 11.06 -5.58 -2.14
C TRP A 90 10.03 -6.34 -2.95
#